data_AF-A0A0L0HJU4-F1
#
_entry.id   AF-A0A0L0HJU4-F1
#
_cell.length_a   1.000
_cell.length_b   1.000
_cell.length_c   1.000
_cell.angle_alpha   90.00
_cell.angle_beta   90.00
_cell.angle_gamma   90.00
#
_symmetry.space_group_name_H-M   'P 1'
#
loop_
_entity.id
_entity.type
_entity.pdbx_description
1 polymer ?
#
loop_
_entity_poly.entity_id
_entity_poly.type
_entity_poly.pdbx_seq_one_letter_code
_entity_poly.pdbx_strand_id
1 'polypeptide(L)'
;MKQRFSALDVSAQVAELRLRLVGLRLQNVYDINQRTYLFKFSRPDHKEIILIESGIRMHSTEFTREKSNTPSHFAMKLRKHLRTRRLNALDQLGADRVVDMRFGEGETAYHVIVEFYASGNIILTDHEYKILALLRVVELDAPSTAASGAVQQSGQKSTDDTETRFAVGEGYDVSRARPFEDITLQKIRSILENAIAEVGNVSESTSVTEADGRGAKTGKKKTSAKWGGKDKKKGKDASLRKVIREKLGPDYGPALVSTAFDSGLDVT
;
A
#
# COMPACT_ATOMS: atom_id res chain seq x y z
N MET A 1 3.47 -6.75 -17.62
CA MET A 1 2.47 -7.07 -16.57
C MET A 1 2.83 -6.28 -15.31
N LYS A 2 1.90 -5.55 -14.70
CA LYS A 2 2.16 -4.72 -13.50
C LYS A 2 2.55 -5.64 -12.34
N GLN A 3 3.68 -5.39 -11.69
CA GLN A 3 4.24 -6.32 -10.71
C GLN A 3 3.51 -6.31 -9.36
N ARG A 4 2.85 -5.20 -8.99
CA ARG A 4 2.20 -5.05 -7.68
C ARG A 4 0.94 -4.22 -7.80
N PHE A 5 -0.09 -4.63 -7.07
CA PHE A 5 -1.34 -3.89 -6.97
C PHE A 5 -1.13 -2.58 -6.18
N SER A 6 -1.66 -1.51 -6.73
CA SER A 6 -1.95 -0.24 -6.05
C SER A 6 -3.28 -0.31 -5.30
N ALA A 7 -3.61 0.68 -4.48
CA ALA A 7 -4.90 0.73 -3.77
C ALA A 7 -6.08 0.66 -4.75
N LEU A 8 -5.99 1.37 -5.87
CA LEU A 8 -7.00 1.33 -6.93
C LEU A 8 -7.12 -0.07 -7.58
N ASP A 9 -5.99 -0.75 -7.82
CA ASP A 9 -6.04 -2.11 -8.38
C ASP A 9 -6.70 -3.09 -7.38
N VAL A 10 -6.42 -2.94 -6.08
CA VAL A 10 -7.09 -3.71 -5.02
C VAL A 10 -8.59 -3.44 -5.02
N SER A 11 -9.01 -2.17 -5.04
CA SER A 11 -10.42 -1.79 -5.06
C SER A 11 -11.16 -2.39 -6.27
N ALA A 12 -10.58 -2.24 -7.47
CA ALA A 12 -11.15 -2.80 -8.69
C ALA A 12 -11.28 -4.33 -8.61
N GLN A 13 -10.23 -5.00 -8.11
CA GLN A 13 -10.23 -6.45 -7.98
C GLN A 13 -11.24 -6.95 -6.93
N VAL A 14 -11.36 -6.24 -5.80
CA VAL A 14 -12.34 -6.55 -4.76
C VAL A 14 -13.74 -6.41 -5.33
N ALA A 15 -14.04 -5.32 -6.04
CA ALA A 15 -15.34 -5.10 -6.66
C ALA A 15 -15.71 -6.23 -7.64
N GLU A 16 -14.77 -6.66 -8.48
CA GLU A 16 -14.98 -7.78 -9.41
C GLU A 16 -15.20 -9.11 -8.68
N LEU A 17 -14.30 -9.47 -7.76
CA LEU A 17 -14.33 -10.77 -7.09
C LEU A 17 -15.50 -10.90 -6.12
N ARG A 18 -15.94 -9.80 -5.49
CA ARG A 18 -17.08 -9.81 -4.58
C ARG A 18 -18.34 -10.35 -5.28
N LEU A 19 -18.58 -9.93 -6.52
CA LEU A 19 -19.73 -10.37 -7.33
C LEU A 19 -19.68 -11.87 -7.66
N ARG A 20 -18.47 -12.45 -7.77
CA ARG A 20 -18.29 -13.86 -8.16
C ARG A 20 -18.17 -14.81 -6.96
N LEU A 21 -17.62 -14.34 -5.84
CA LEU A 21 -17.22 -15.19 -4.72
C LEU A 21 -18.16 -15.17 -3.53
N VAL A 22 -18.78 -14.03 -3.22
CA VAL A 22 -19.64 -13.92 -2.04
C VAL A 22 -20.82 -14.87 -2.20
N GLY A 23 -21.10 -15.64 -1.15
CA GLY A 23 -22.09 -16.70 -1.16
C GLY A 23 -21.55 -18.08 -1.54
N LEU A 24 -20.36 -18.19 -2.15
CA LEU A 24 -19.73 -19.48 -2.43
C LEU A 24 -19.10 -20.09 -1.18
N ARG A 25 -18.98 -21.43 -1.15
CA ARG A 25 -18.28 -22.14 -0.08
C ARG A 25 -16.84 -22.43 -0.48
N LEU A 26 -15.92 -22.26 0.46
CA LEU A 26 -14.53 -22.62 0.26
C LEU A 26 -14.37 -24.15 0.32
N GLN A 27 -13.98 -24.76 -0.78
CA GLN A 27 -13.80 -26.20 -0.89
C GLN A 27 -12.41 -26.64 -0.44
N ASN A 28 -11.39 -25.88 -0.83
CA ASN A 28 -10.02 -26.19 -0.48
C ASN A 28 -9.10 -24.98 -0.66
N VAL A 29 -7.95 -25.02 -0.01
CA VAL A 29 -6.86 -24.05 -0.19
C VAL A 29 -5.60 -24.81 -0.59
N TYR A 30 -4.93 -24.43 -1.67
CA TYR A 30 -3.67 -25.02 -2.09
C TYR A 30 -2.55 -23.99 -1.99
N ASP A 31 -1.37 -24.42 -1.62
CA ASP A 31 -0.14 -23.65 -1.73
C ASP A 31 0.61 -24.05 -3.01
N ILE A 32 0.97 -23.04 -3.80
CA ILE A 32 1.82 -23.22 -4.99
C ILE A 32 3.28 -23.02 -4.58
N ASN A 33 3.54 -22.01 -3.75
CA ASN A 33 4.84 -21.72 -3.16
C ASN A 33 4.63 -21.01 -1.81
N GLN A 34 5.70 -20.56 -1.17
CA GLN A 34 5.67 -19.94 0.16
C GLN A 34 4.80 -18.67 0.27
N ARG A 35 4.50 -18.01 -0.85
CA ARG A 35 3.77 -16.73 -0.90
C ARG A 35 2.51 -16.76 -1.77
N THR A 36 2.27 -17.84 -2.51
CA THR A 36 1.18 -17.96 -3.47
C THR A 36 0.24 -19.10 -3.13
N TYR A 37 -1.04 -18.79 -2.97
CA TYR A 37 -2.10 -19.71 -2.59
C TYR A 37 -3.25 -19.68 -3.60
N LEU A 38 -3.90 -20.83 -3.79
CA LEU A 38 -5.13 -20.97 -4.55
C LEU A 38 -6.28 -21.26 -3.59
N PHE A 39 -7.32 -20.44 -3.62
CA PHE A 39 -8.55 -20.69 -2.87
C PHE A 39 -9.60 -21.18 -3.86
N LYS A 40 -10.06 -22.41 -3.67
CA LYS A 40 -11.08 -23.04 -4.52
C LYS A 40 -12.43 -22.86 -3.87
N PHE A 41 -13.30 -22.11 -4.52
CA PHE A 41 -14.68 -21.90 -4.14
C PHE A 41 -15.61 -22.74 -5.01
N SER A 42 -16.71 -23.21 -4.44
CA SER A 42 -17.80 -23.74 -5.25
C SER A 42 -19.16 -23.67 -4.58
N ARG A 43 -20.18 -23.64 -5.42
CA ARG A 43 -21.56 -24.09 -5.18
C ARG A 43 -21.90 -25.16 -6.23
N PRO A 44 -23.05 -25.87 -6.16
CA PRO A 44 -23.36 -26.98 -7.08
C PRO A 44 -23.07 -26.68 -8.56
N ASP A 45 -23.47 -25.49 -9.05
CA ASP A 45 -23.40 -25.16 -10.48
C ASP A 45 -22.25 -24.21 -10.86
N HIS A 46 -21.44 -23.75 -9.90
CA HIS A 46 -20.41 -22.76 -10.15
C HIS A 46 -19.16 -23.02 -9.32
N LYS A 47 -18.00 -23.02 -9.98
CA LYS A 47 -16.69 -23.21 -9.38
C LYS A 47 -15.82 -22.03 -9.74
N GLU A 48 -15.20 -21.41 -8.75
CA GLU A 48 -14.28 -20.30 -8.94
C GLU A 48 -12.98 -20.63 -8.23
N ILE A 49 -11.84 -20.34 -8.85
CA ILE A 49 -10.53 -20.48 -8.20
C ILE A 49 -9.88 -19.11 -8.23
N ILE A 50 -9.52 -18.60 -7.06
CA ILE A 50 -8.70 -17.40 -6.99
C ILE A 50 -7.28 -17.75 -6.62
N LEU A 51 -6.35 -17.01 -7.22
CA LEU A 51 -4.96 -16.98 -6.84
C LEU A 51 -4.69 -15.74 -5.99
N ILE A 52 -4.00 -15.95 -4.87
CA ILE A 52 -3.54 -14.90 -3.98
C ILE A 52 -2.03 -15.00 -3.89
N GLU A 53 -1.34 -13.93 -4.29
CA GLU A 53 0.10 -13.78 -4.19
C GLU A 53 0.40 -12.65 -3.20
N SER A 54 0.87 -13.03 -2.02
CA SER A 54 1.12 -12.12 -0.91
C SER A 54 2.01 -10.96 -1.32
N GLY A 55 1.59 -9.73 -1.04
CA GLY A 55 2.35 -8.51 -1.36
C GLY A 55 2.27 -8.05 -2.82
N ILE A 56 1.56 -8.78 -3.68
CA ILE A 56 1.62 -8.61 -5.13
C ILE A 56 0.23 -8.45 -5.74
N ARG A 57 -0.62 -9.49 -5.71
CA ARG A 57 -1.88 -9.51 -6.46
C ARG A 57 -2.86 -10.57 -5.96
N MET A 58 -4.13 -10.42 -6.35
CA MET A 58 -5.19 -11.41 -6.21
C MET A 58 -6.03 -11.41 -7.50
N HIS A 59 -6.47 -12.56 -8.01
CA HIS A 59 -7.34 -12.62 -9.21
C HIS A 59 -7.93 -14.03 -9.40
N SER A 60 -9.00 -14.13 -10.18
CA SER A 60 -9.52 -15.42 -10.63
C SER A 60 -8.59 -16.08 -11.66
N THR A 61 -8.53 -17.41 -11.68
CA THR A 61 -7.69 -18.18 -12.59
C THR A 61 -8.36 -19.49 -13.00
N GLU A 62 -8.29 -19.80 -14.29
CA GLU A 62 -8.65 -21.11 -14.84
C GLU A 62 -7.42 -22.02 -15.01
N PHE A 63 -6.21 -21.46 -14.87
CA PHE A 63 -4.97 -22.22 -15.04
C PHE A 63 -4.84 -23.32 -14.00
N THR A 64 -4.70 -24.55 -14.50
CA THR A 64 -4.31 -25.68 -13.68
C THR A 64 -2.82 -25.62 -13.43
N ARG A 65 -2.42 -25.51 -12.16
CA ARG A 65 -1.02 -25.52 -11.74
C ARG A 65 -0.70 -26.82 -11.02
N GLU A 66 0.56 -27.23 -11.09
CA GLU A 66 1.08 -28.29 -10.24
C GLU A 66 0.91 -27.88 -8.77
N LYS A 67 0.32 -28.79 -8.01
CA LYS A 67 0.03 -28.60 -6.59
C LYS A 67 1.04 -29.44 -5.83
N SER A 68 1.60 -28.89 -4.76
CA SER A 68 2.36 -29.72 -3.82
C SER A 68 1.45 -30.84 -3.31
N ASN A 69 1.96 -32.08 -3.32
CA ASN A 69 1.25 -33.21 -2.71
C ASN A 69 1.11 -33.04 -1.19
N THR A 70 2.02 -32.29 -0.57
CA THR A 70 2.01 -32.01 0.87
C THR A 70 1.71 -30.53 1.12
N PRO A 71 0.57 -30.19 1.72
CA PRO A 71 0.24 -28.80 2.04
C PRO A 71 1.14 -28.26 3.17
N SER A 72 1.54 -27.00 3.07
CA SER A 72 2.23 -26.29 4.16
C SER A 72 1.38 -26.22 5.45
N HIS A 73 2.05 -26.03 6.59
CA HIS A 73 1.37 -25.85 7.88
C HIS A 73 0.34 -24.71 7.85
N PHE A 74 0.68 -23.61 7.19
CA PHE A 74 -0.23 -22.49 7.02
C PHE A 74 -1.46 -22.87 6.16
N ALA A 75 -1.25 -23.53 5.01
CA ALA A 75 -2.36 -24.05 4.19
C ALA A 75 -3.25 -25.02 4.98
N MET A 76 -2.66 -25.88 5.82
CA MET A 76 -3.42 -26.79 6.69
C MET A 76 -4.26 -26.05 7.74
N LYS A 77 -3.73 -24.96 8.34
CA LYS A 77 -4.51 -24.11 9.25
C LYS A 77 -5.69 -23.47 8.53
N LEU A 78 -5.47 -22.87 7.35
CA LEU A 78 -6.55 -22.33 6.53
C LEU A 78 -7.62 -23.40 6.22
N ARG A 79 -7.21 -24.59 5.79
CA ARG A 79 -8.13 -25.71 5.53
C ARG A 79 -8.93 -26.12 6.78
N LYS A 80 -8.27 -26.20 7.94
CA LYS A 80 -8.92 -26.59 9.20
C LYS A 80 -10.04 -25.61 9.58
N HIS A 81 -9.80 -24.31 9.42
CA HIS A 81 -10.73 -23.28 9.88
C HIS A 81 -11.76 -22.90 8.82
N LEU A 82 -11.41 -22.88 7.54
CA LEU A 82 -12.21 -22.24 6.49
C LEU A 82 -12.93 -23.22 5.56
N ARG A 83 -12.50 -24.49 5.49
CA ARG A 83 -13.12 -25.45 4.56
C ARG A 83 -14.60 -25.61 4.89
N THR A 84 -15.40 -25.72 3.82
CA THR A 84 -16.87 -25.75 3.78
C THR A 84 -17.55 -24.48 4.28
N ARG A 85 -16.85 -23.48 4.84
CA ARG A 85 -17.46 -22.20 5.22
C ARG A 85 -17.81 -21.37 3.99
N ARG A 86 -18.90 -20.61 4.10
CA ARG A 86 -19.35 -19.66 3.08
C ARG A 86 -18.52 -18.39 3.20
N LEU A 87 -18.09 -17.82 2.07
CA LEU A 87 -17.56 -16.45 2.04
C LEU A 87 -18.75 -15.48 2.14
N ASN A 88 -18.79 -14.73 3.23
CA ASN A 88 -19.88 -13.83 3.56
C ASN A 88 -19.58 -12.38 3.16
N ALA A 89 -18.31 -11.98 3.16
CA ALA A 89 -17.90 -10.65 2.73
C ALA A 89 -16.48 -10.69 2.12
N LEU A 90 -16.22 -9.75 1.23
CA LEU A 90 -14.93 -9.52 0.59
C LEU A 90 -14.79 -8.02 0.40
N ASP A 91 -14.04 -7.38 1.29
CA ASP A 91 -13.95 -5.93 1.37
C ASP A 91 -12.49 -5.46 1.45
N GLN A 92 -12.23 -4.26 0.94
CA GLN A 92 -10.96 -3.58 1.16
C GLN A 92 -11.03 -2.85 2.50
N LEU A 93 -9.97 -2.94 3.31
CA LEU A 93 -9.89 -2.18 4.55
C LEU A 93 -9.44 -0.74 4.26
N GLY A 94 -10.40 0.20 4.37
CA GLY A 94 -10.16 1.61 4.10
C GLY A 94 -9.61 1.89 2.71
N ALA A 95 -8.67 2.82 2.61
CA ALA A 95 -7.91 3.15 1.41
C ALA A 95 -6.59 2.35 1.30
N ASP A 96 -6.37 1.36 2.16
CA ASP A 96 -5.14 0.59 2.19
C ASP A 96 -5.17 -0.60 1.24
N ARG A 97 -3.98 -1.11 0.94
CA ARG A 97 -3.80 -2.30 0.09
C ARG A 97 -3.99 -3.57 0.90
N VAL A 98 -5.11 -3.65 1.61
CA VAL A 98 -5.46 -4.76 2.51
C VAL A 98 -6.87 -5.21 2.19
N VAL A 99 -7.07 -6.52 2.08
CA VAL A 99 -8.37 -7.13 1.83
C VAL A 99 -8.74 -8.02 3.01
N ASP A 100 -9.98 -7.89 3.48
CA ASP A 100 -10.62 -8.77 4.45
C ASP A 100 -11.60 -9.71 3.74
N MET A 101 -11.33 -11.01 3.82
CA MET A 101 -12.24 -12.06 3.40
C MET A 101 -12.90 -12.70 4.63
N ARG A 102 -14.19 -12.45 4.85
CA ARG A 102 -14.92 -12.98 6.00
C ARG A 102 -15.67 -14.26 5.66
N PHE A 103 -15.41 -15.33 6.41
CA PHE A 103 -16.03 -16.63 6.25
C PHE A 103 -16.93 -16.98 7.44
N GLY A 104 -18.20 -17.27 7.18
CA GLY A 104 -19.19 -17.50 8.24
C GLY A 104 -19.70 -16.19 8.86
N GLU A 105 -20.39 -16.32 9.99
CA GLU A 105 -21.13 -15.24 10.66
C GLU A 105 -21.01 -15.37 12.19
N GLY A 106 -21.16 -14.25 12.89
CA GLY A 106 -21.10 -14.16 14.36
C GLY A 106 -19.79 -14.68 14.95
N GLU A 107 -19.88 -15.31 16.12
CA GLU A 107 -18.74 -15.85 16.88
C GLU A 107 -18.00 -17.00 16.16
N THR A 108 -18.61 -17.56 15.12
CA THR A 108 -18.00 -18.62 14.29
C THR A 108 -17.34 -18.08 13.03
N ALA A 109 -17.32 -16.76 12.85
CA ALA A 109 -16.66 -16.14 11.73
C ALA A 109 -15.13 -16.26 11.83
N TYR A 110 -14.49 -16.34 10.67
CA TYR A 110 -13.05 -16.26 10.54
C TYR A 110 -12.74 -15.26 9.42
N HIS A 111 -11.63 -14.54 9.56
CA HIS A 111 -11.18 -13.59 8.56
C HIS A 111 -9.87 -14.05 7.95
N VAL A 112 -9.72 -13.84 6.64
CA VAL A 112 -8.42 -13.92 5.96
C VAL A 112 -8.05 -12.53 5.50
N ILE A 113 -7.07 -11.94 6.17
CA ILE A 113 -6.52 -10.64 5.84
C ILE A 113 -5.35 -10.82 4.88
N VAL A 114 -5.41 -10.12 3.75
CA VAL A 114 -4.39 -10.19 2.69
C VAL A 114 -3.77 -8.81 2.48
N GLU A 115 -2.47 -8.69 2.74
CA GLU A 115 -1.73 -7.45 2.56
C GLU A 115 -0.95 -7.46 1.24
N PHE A 116 -1.15 -6.43 0.42
CA PHE A 116 -0.51 -6.23 -0.88
C PHE A 116 0.55 -5.10 -0.87
N TYR A 117 1.06 -4.73 0.30
CA TYR A 117 2.13 -3.75 0.47
C TYR A 117 3.42 -4.38 1.02
N ALA A 118 4.52 -3.62 0.99
CA ALA A 118 5.84 -4.04 1.45
C ALA A 118 6.21 -5.45 0.94
N SER A 119 6.38 -6.42 1.84
CA SER A 119 6.63 -7.81 1.46
C SER A 119 5.36 -8.69 1.48
N GLY A 120 4.22 -8.15 1.89
CA GLY A 120 2.91 -8.82 1.99
C GLY A 120 2.68 -9.61 3.26
N ASN A 121 1.44 -10.00 3.51
CA ASN A 121 1.10 -11.03 4.49
C ASN A 121 -0.21 -11.71 4.09
N ILE A 122 -0.43 -12.91 4.61
CA ILE A 122 -1.76 -13.53 4.63
C ILE A 122 -1.96 -14.01 6.06
N ILE A 123 -3.02 -13.52 6.69
CA ILE A 123 -3.26 -13.66 8.12
C ILE A 123 -4.65 -14.27 8.29
N LEU A 124 -4.73 -15.36 9.04
CA LEU A 124 -5.98 -15.98 9.46
C LEU A 124 -6.30 -15.51 10.88
N THR A 125 -7.48 -14.96 11.08
CA THR A 125 -7.98 -14.56 12.40
C THR A 125 -9.32 -15.21 12.72
N ASP A 126 -9.71 -15.22 13.99
CA ASP A 126 -11.09 -15.46 14.39
C ASP A 126 -11.97 -14.21 14.21
N HIS A 127 -13.18 -14.25 14.76
CA HIS A 127 -14.20 -13.20 14.65
C HIS A 127 -13.85 -11.91 15.41
N GLU A 128 -12.93 -11.95 16.37
CA GLU A 128 -12.44 -10.78 17.12
C GLU A 128 -11.12 -10.26 16.53
N TYR A 129 -10.76 -10.70 15.33
CA TYR A 129 -9.49 -10.40 14.67
C TYR A 129 -8.26 -10.91 15.45
N LYS A 130 -8.40 -11.90 16.33
CA LYS A 130 -7.24 -12.54 16.97
C LYS A 130 -6.54 -13.47 15.98
N ILE A 131 -5.23 -13.30 15.82
CA ILE A 131 -4.41 -14.01 14.84
C ILE A 131 -4.24 -15.48 15.25
N LEU A 132 -4.68 -16.38 14.37
CA LEU A 132 -4.58 -17.83 14.54
C LEU A 132 -3.41 -18.43 13.74
N ALA A 133 -3.09 -17.83 12.59
CA ALA A 133 -1.97 -18.18 11.74
C ALA A 133 -1.62 -17.02 10.81
N LEU A 134 -0.36 -16.91 10.41
CA LEU A 134 0.13 -15.89 9.50
C LEU A 134 1.33 -16.40 8.70
N LEU A 135 1.57 -15.86 7.50
CA LEU A 135 2.74 -16.24 6.69
C LEU A 135 4.06 -15.78 7.29
N ARG A 136 4.03 -14.63 7.96
CA ARG A 136 5.22 -13.97 8.50
C ARG A 136 4.85 -13.25 9.77
N VAL A 137 5.72 -13.37 10.77
CA VAL A 137 5.76 -12.49 11.94
C VAL A 137 6.37 -11.15 11.53
N VAL A 138 5.69 -10.05 11.86
CA VAL A 138 6.17 -8.69 11.60
C VAL A 138 6.22 -7.96 12.93
N GLU A 139 7.35 -7.33 13.21
CA GLU A 139 7.53 -6.40 14.31
C GLU A 139 7.67 -5.02 13.65
N LEU A 140 6.74 -4.12 13.94
CA LEU A 140 6.76 -2.74 13.47
C LEU A 140 7.23 -1.85 14.61
N ASP A 141 8.35 -1.19 14.37
CA ASP A 141 8.79 -0.08 15.20
C ASP A 141 7.69 0.99 15.21
N ALA A 142 7.40 1.55 16.38
CA ALA A 142 6.51 2.71 16.50
C ALA A 142 6.99 3.80 15.50
N PRO A 143 6.07 4.54 14.86
CA PRO A 143 6.46 5.59 13.94
C PRO A 143 7.32 6.61 14.70
N SER A 144 8.64 6.55 14.54
CA SER A 144 9.51 7.58 15.07
C SER A 144 9.11 8.89 14.39
N THR A 145 8.56 9.82 15.15
CA THR A 145 8.41 11.21 14.76
C THR A 145 9.80 11.84 14.67
N ALA A 146 10.59 11.43 13.67
CA ALA A 146 11.88 12.01 13.34
C ALA A 146 11.69 13.08 12.26
N ALA A 147 10.95 14.14 12.61
CA ALA A 147 10.93 15.41 11.90
C ALA A 147 10.55 16.56 12.84
N SER A 148 11.38 16.82 13.85
CA SER A 148 11.62 18.16 14.41
C SER A 148 12.73 18.06 15.45
N GLY A 149 13.80 18.83 15.24
CA GLY A 149 14.91 18.89 16.18
C GLY A 149 14.50 19.59 17.47
N ALA A 150 14.76 18.96 18.60
CA ALA A 150 14.99 19.62 19.87
C ALA A 150 15.81 18.69 20.79
N VAL A 151 16.83 19.25 21.41
CA VAL A 151 17.75 18.59 22.34
C VAL A 151 17.16 18.60 23.76
N GLN A 152 17.20 17.42 24.40
CA GLN A 152 17.21 17.07 25.84
C GLN A 152 16.23 17.74 26.81
N GLN A 153 15.43 16.89 27.47
CA GLN A 153 15.54 16.72 28.93
C GLN A 153 15.04 15.34 29.38
N SER A 154 15.77 14.78 30.33
CA SER A 154 15.54 13.50 30.99
C SER A 154 14.28 13.49 31.86
N GLY A 155 13.40 12.49 31.70
CA GLY A 155 12.34 12.20 32.66
C GLY A 155 11.14 11.47 32.05
N GLN A 156 10.90 10.23 32.50
CA GLN A 156 9.71 9.39 32.26
C GLN A 156 9.37 9.03 30.80
N LYS A 157 9.69 7.77 30.44
CA LYS A 157 9.08 7.06 29.31
C LYS A 157 7.56 7.07 29.49
N SER A 158 6.87 7.82 28.64
CA SER A 158 5.42 7.73 28.45
C SER A 158 5.08 6.34 27.89
N THR A 159 4.15 5.65 28.54
CA THR A 159 3.80 4.24 28.34
C THR A 159 2.85 3.99 27.16
N ASP A 160 3.05 4.63 26.01
CA ASP A 160 2.15 4.44 24.85
C ASP A 160 2.90 4.36 23.50
N ASP A 161 4.14 3.88 23.52
CA ASP A 161 4.79 3.38 22.32
C ASP A 161 4.29 1.95 22.05
N THR A 162 3.12 1.83 21.43
CA THR A 162 2.54 0.54 21.06
C THR A 162 3.30 -0.06 19.88
N GLU A 163 4.42 -0.71 20.18
CA GLU A 163 5.15 -1.60 19.26
C GLU A 163 4.17 -2.61 18.67
N THR A 164 3.98 -2.58 17.35
CA THR A 164 2.92 -3.36 16.72
C THR A 164 3.50 -4.66 16.22
N ARG A 165 3.03 -5.77 16.81
CA ARG A 165 3.49 -7.10 16.46
C ARG A 165 2.37 -7.91 15.82
N PHE A 166 2.61 -8.38 14.61
CA PHE A 166 1.78 -9.41 14.00
C PHE A 166 2.37 -10.77 14.32
N ALA A 167 1.79 -11.48 15.29
CA ALA A 167 2.15 -12.83 15.69
C ALA A 167 0.92 -13.64 16.10
N VAL A 168 1.04 -14.97 16.14
CA VAL A 168 -0.07 -15.84 16.59
C VAL A 168 -0.43 -15.50 18.04
N GLY A 169 -1.72 -15.26 18.29
CA GLY A 169 -2.26 -14.88 19.59
C GLY A 169 -2.54 -13.38 19.74
N GLU A 170 -1.89 -12.54 18.95
CA GLU A 170 -2.08 -11.09 18.95
C GLU A 170 -3.36 -10.67 18.20
N GLY A 171 -3.84 -9.46 18.44
CA GLY A 171 -4.95 -8.87 17.70
C GLY A 171 -4.49 -8.22 16.39
N TYR A 172 -5.23 -8.43 15.30
CA TYR A 172 -5.07 -7.65 14.07
C TYR A 172 -5.95 -6.41 14.14
N ASP A 173 -5.33 -5.25 14.36
CA ASP A 173 -6.06 -4.00 14.50
C ASP A 173 -6.49 -3.41 13.14
N VAL A 174 -7.73 -3.71 12.75
CA VAL A 174 -8.35 -3.19 11.52
C VAL A 174 -8.64 -1.69 11.59
N SER A 175 -8.70 -1.08 12.79
CA SER A 175 -9.02 0.34 12.96
C SER A 175 -7.92 1.26 12.44
N ARG A 176 -6.71 0.72 12.24
CA ARG A 176 -5.56 1.42 11.67
C ARG A 176 -5.61 1.61 10.18
N ALA A 177 -6.53 0.94 9.49
CA ALA A 177 -6.69 1.12 8.06
C ALA A 177 -6.97 2.59 7.76
N ARG A 178 -6.21 3.18 6.83
CA ARG A 178 -6.42 4.58 6.45
C ARG A 178 -7.86 4.77 5.95
N PRO A 179 -8.64 5.73 6.48
CA PRO A 179 -9.98 5.97 5.97
C PRO A 179 -9.90 6.40 4.50
N PHE A 180 -10.86 5.94 3.70
CA PHE A 180 -11.03 6.49 2.35
C PHE A 180 -11.81 7.79 2.47
N GLU A 181 -11.19 8.88 2.02
CA GLU A 181 -11.82 10.21 2.00
C GLU A 181 -12.05 10.64 0.55
N ASP A 182 -13.31 10.94 0.22
CA ASP A 182 -13.66 11.47 -1.08
C ASP A 182 -12.90 12.77 -1.39
N ILE A 183 -12.56 12.94 -2.67
CA ILE A 183 -11.91 14.15 -3.13
C ILE A 183 -12.96 15.25 -3.31
N THR A 184 -12.85 16.31 -2.51
CA THR A 184 -13.71 17.50 -2.60
C THR A 184 -12.96 18.67 -3.21
N LEU A 185 -13.68 19.64 -3.79
CA LEU A 185 -13.08 20.87 -4.32
C LEU A 185 -12.28 21.62 -3.24
N GLN A 186 -12.77 21.64 -2.00
CA GLN A 186 -12.06 22.25 -0.88
C GLN A 186 -10.73 21.54 -0.58
N LYS A 187 -10.72 20.20 -0.63
CA LYS A 187 -9.50 19.40 -0.42
C LYS A 187 -8.50 19.59 -1.56
N ILE A 188 -8.96 19.66 -2.81
CA ILE A 188 -8.09 20.00 -3.96
C ILE A 188 -7.47 21.38 -3.76
N ARG A 189 -8.31 22.38 -3.42
CA ARG A 189 -7.85 23.75 -3.19
C ARG A 189 -6.83 23.84 -2.06
N SER A 190 -7.06 23.19 -0.92
CA SER A 190 -6.11 23.20 0.20
C SER A 190 -4.80 22.50 -0.16
N ILE A 191 -4.83 21.39 -0.90
CA ILE A 191 -3.61 20.73 -1.41
C ILE A 191 -2.80 21.69 -2.28
N LEU A 192 -3.46 22.43 -3.17
CA LEU A 192 -2.82 23.39 -4.06
C LEU A 192 -2.26 24.60 -3.32
N GLU A 193 -3.03 25.19 -2.41
CA GLU A 193 -2.61 26.33 -1.59
C GLU A 193 -1.38 25.97 -0.72
N ASN A 194 -1.40 24.80 -0.08
CA ASN A 194 -0.26 24.29 0.70
C ASN A 194 0.97 24.07 -0.17
N ALA A 195 0.80 23.53 -1.38
CA ALA A 195 1.91 23.32 -2.29
C ALA A 195 2.53 24.63 -2.81
N ILE A 196 1.70 25.65 -3.05
CA ILE A 196 2.17 27.00 -3.41
C ILE A 196 2.97 27.60 -2.24
N ALA A 197 2.47 27.46 -1.00
CA ALA A 197 3.18 27.93 0.19
C ALA A 197 4.52 27.22 0.40
N GLU A 198 4.59 25.90 0.19
CA GLU A 198 5.84 25.13 0.23
C GLU A 198 6.86 25.63 -0.80
N VAL A 199 6.42 26.03 -2.01
CA VAL A 199 7.30 26.60 -3.05
C VAL A 199 7.73 28.03 -2.71
N GLY A 200 6.83 28.85 -2.16
CA GLY A 200 7.12 30.23 -1.74
C GLY A 200 8.14 30.33 -0.60
N ASN A 201 8.07 29.41 0.37
CA ASN A 201 9.05 29.34 1.48
C ASN A 201 10.46 28.94 1.00
N VAL A 202 10.58 28.21 -0.11
CA VAL A 202 11.89 27.83 -0.69
C VAL A 202 12.58 29.03 -1.35
N SER A 203 11.81 30.01 -1.85
CA SER A 203 12.37 31.26 -2.39
C SER A 203 12.90 32.21 -1.32
N GLU A 204 12.33 32.25 -0.11
CA GLU A 204 12.80 33.14 0.97
C GLU A 204 14.02 32.60 1.72
N SER A 205 14.26 31.29 1.74
CA SER A 205 15.41 30.70 2.45
C SER A 205 16.74 30.72 1.67
N THR A 206 16.83 31.44 0.55
CA THR A 206 18.05 31.47 -0.31
C THR A 206 18.66 32.87 -0.48
N SER A 207 18.49 33.76 0.49
CA SER A 207 19.21 35.05 0.50
C SER A 207 20.23 35.15 1.63
N VAL A 208 21.44 35.57 1.24
CA VAL A 208 22.55 36.17 2.00
C VAL A 208 23.62 35.23 2.58
N THR A 209 24.75 35.13 1.88
CA THR A 209 26.04 35.71 2.34
C THR A 209 26.91 36.06 1.13
N GLU A 210 26.97 37.34 0.78
CA GLU A 210 28.09 37.92 0.05
C GLU A 210 29.27 38.07 1.02
N ALA A 211 30.44 37.54 0.65
CA ALA A 211 31.69 37.93 1.27
C ALA A 211 32.78 38.05 0.18
N ASP A 212 33.30 39.26 0.15
CA ASP A 212 34.29 39.87 -0.72
C ASP A 212 35.68 39.18 -0.61
N GLY A 213 36.49 39.21 -1.67
CA GLY A 213 37.80 38.55 -1.66
C GLY A 213 38.58 38.61 -2.97
N ARG A 214 39.34 39.69 -3.14
CA ARG A 214 40.26 40.03 -4.25
C ARG A 214 41.30 38.94 -4.58
N GLY A 215 41.62 38.81 -5.88
CA GLY A 215 42.84 38.13 -6.36
C GLY A 215 42.99 38.14 -7.87
N ALA A 216 43.74 39.11 -8.42
CA ALA A 216 44.05 39.24 -9.83
C ALA A 216 45.22 38.35 -10.28
N LYS A 217 45.17 37.79 -11.51
CA LYS A 217 46.27 37.78 -12.51
C LYS A 217 45.88 37.09 -13.85
N THR A 218 45.71 37.94 -14.87
CA THR A 218 46.21 37.90 -16.27
C THR A 218 46.57 36.57 -16.99
N GLY A 219 46.02 36.37 -18.22
CA GLY A 219 46.62 35.52 -19.26
C GLY A 219 45.72 35.18 -20.47
N LYS A 220 46.14 35.57 -21.69
CA LYS A 220 45.44 35.60 -23.01
C LYS A 220 44.93 34.27 -23.64
N LYS A 221 43.77 34.39 -24.32
CA LYS A 221 43.28 33.82 -25.63
C LYS A 221 43.74 32.42 -26.09
N LYS A 222 42.76 31.54 -26.38
CA LYS A 222 42.47 31.03 -27.76
C LYS A 222 41.18 30.18 -27.81
N THR A 223 40.50 30.31 -28.95
CA THR A 223 39.31 29.60 -29.42
C THR A 223 39.59 28.15 -29.79
N SER A 224 38.76 27.21 -29.32
CA SER A 224 38.25 26.07 -30.12
C SER A 224 37.27 25.22 -29.29
N ALA A 225 36.24 24.72 -29.96
CA ALA A 225 35.21 23.86 -29.40
C ALA A 225 35.72 22.42 -29.19
N LYS A 226 35.38 21.79 -28.06
CA LYS A 226 34.87 20.41 -28.02
C LYS A 226 34.31 20.03 -26.64
N TRP A 227 33.24 19.24 -26.71
CA TRP A 227 32.50 18.53 -25.66
C TRP A 227 33.29 18.04 -24.43
N GLY A 228 32.67 18.20 -23.25
CA GLY A 228 32.94 17.33 -22.09
C GLY A 228 32.44 17.88 -20.75
N GLY A 229 31.39 17.26 -20.21
CA GLY A 229 31.30 16.97 -18.77
C GLY A 229 30.78 18.01 -17.77
N LYS A 230 29.54 17.79 -17.35
CA LYS A 230 29.02 17.74 -15.96
C LYS A 230 28.81 19.01 -15.11
N ASP A 231 27.61 18.97 -14.53
CA ASP A 231 27.17 19.41 -13.20
C ASP A 231 26.76 20.87 -12.95
N LYS A 232 25.50 20.96 -12.49
CA LYS A 232 24.75 22.00 -11.74
C LYS A 232 23.45 22.31 -12.48
N LYS A 233 22.24 21.99 -12.00
CA LYS A 233 21.68 22.21 -10.66
C LYS A 233 20.40 21.33 -10.58
N LYS A 234 20.33 20.31 -9.71
CA LYS A 234 19.06 19.60 -9.43
C LYS A 234 18.15 20.53 -8.62
N GLY A 235 17.48 21.46 -9.30
CA GLY A 235 16.28 22.08 -8.73
C GLY A 235 15.25 20.97 -8.54
N LYS A 236 14.64 20.88 -7.35
CA LYS A 236 13.44 20.06 -7.16
C LYS A 236 12.39 20.59 -8.14
N ASP A 237 12.21 19.89 -9.26
CA ASP A 237 11.13 20.20 -10.20
C ASP A 237 9.81 20.06 -9.42
N ALA A 238 9.14 21.19 -9.17
CA ALA A 238 7.93 21.33 -8.37
C ALA A 238 6.74 21.64 -9.28
N SER A 239 6.61 20.89 -10.38
CA SER A 239 5.47 21.05 -11.27
C SER A 239 4.17 20.67 -10.55
N LEU A 240 3.09 21.39 -10.85
CA LEU A 240 1.73 21.12 -10.34
C LEU A 240 1.33 19.64 -10.46
N ARG A 241 1.72 19.01 -11.57
CA ARG A 241 1.52 17.59 -11.85
C ARG A 241 2.19 16.68 -10.82
N LYS A 242 3.40 17.03 -10.36
CA LYS A 242 4.14 16.26 -9.37
C LYS A 242 3.48 16.36 -8.00
N VAL A 243 3.11 17.57 -7.58
CA VAL A 243 2.43 17.81 -6.30
C VAL A 243 1.16 16.98 -6.20
N ILE A 244 0.28 17.11 -7.20
CA ILE A 244 -1.00 16.40 -7.19
C ILE A 244 -0.78 14.88 -7.28
N ARG A 245 0.19 14.42 -8.07
CA ARG A 245 0.54 12.99 -8.12
C ARG A 245 1.03 12.46 -6.77
N GLU A 246 1.84 13.22 -6.05
CA GLU A 246 2.35 12.81 -4.74
C GLU A 246 1.25 12.80 -3.67
N LYS A 247 0.36 13.79 -3.69
CA LYS A 247 -0.69 13.93 -2.67
C LYS A 247 -1.92 13.06 -2.93
N LEU A 248 -2.31 12.85 -4.19
CA LEU A 248 -3.49 12.04 -4.57
C LEU A 248 -3.14 10.63 -5.07
N GLY A 249 -1.88 10.39 -5.47
CA GLY A 249 -1.43 9.11 -5.99
C GLY A 249 -1.60 7.91 -5.04
N PRO A 250 -1.43 8.05 -3.72
CA PRO A 250 -1.66 6.95 -2.78
C PRO A 250 -3.08 6.38 -2.83
N ASP A 251 -4.09 7.23 -2.98
CA ASP A 251 -5.50 6.83 -2.87
C ASP A 251 -6.11 6.50 -4.24
N TYR A 252 -5.78 7.29 -5.26
CA TYR A 252 -6.39 7.17 -6.59
C TYR A 252 -5.49 6.50 -7.63
N GLY A 253 -4.23 6.26 -7.30
CA GLY A 253 -3.24 5.70 -8.23
C GLY A 253 -2.68 6.72 -9.23
N PRO A 254 -1.38 6.65 -9.55
CA PRO A 254 -0.71 7.65 -10.36
C PRO A 254 -1.19 7.71 -11.81
N ALA A 255 -1.74 6.60 -12.34
CA ALA A 255 -2.26 6.53 -13.70
C ALA A 255 -3.57 7.30 -13.85
N LEU A 256 -4.54 7.09 -12.93
CA LEU A 256 -5.81 7.82 -12.93
C LEU A 256 -5.56 9.31 -12.77
N VAL A 257 -4.65 9.70 -11.87
CA VAL A 257 -4.25 11.10 -11.68
C VAL A 257 -3.63 11.67 -12.95
N SER A 258 -2.78 10.92 -13.67
CA SER A 258 -2.22 11.38 -14.95
C SER A 258 -3.29 11.54 -16.02
N THR A 259 -4.19 10.57 -16.14
CA THR A 259 -5.29 10.62 -17.10
C THR A 259 -6.20 11.81 -16.83
N ALA A 260 -6.47 12.15 -15.57
CA ALA A 260 -7.23 13.36 -15.24
C ALA A 260 -6.55 14.63 -15.79
N PHE A 261 -5.23 14.74 -15.70
CA PHE A 261 -4.47 15.85 -16.29
C PHE A 261 -4.46 15.84 -17.81
N ASP A 262 -4.36 14.67 -18.43
CA ASP A 262 -4.24 14.52 -19.87
C ASP A 262 -5.60 14.60 -20.57
N SER A 263 -6.68 14.28 -19.85
CA SER A 263 -8.06 14.36 -20.34
C SER A 263 -8.57 15.78 -20.55
N GLY A 264 -7.81 16.79 -20.08
CA GLY A 264 -8.19 18.18 -20.20
C GLY A 264 -9.59 18.43 -19.67
N LEU A 265 -9.93 17.87 -18.49
CA LEU A 265 -11.19 18.15 -17.78
C LEU A 265 -11.27 19.66 -17.55
N ASP A 266 -11.78 20.34 -18.57
CA ASP A 266 -12.33 21.67 -18.53
C ASP A 266 -13.51 21.57 -17.59
N VAL A 267 -13.25 21.96 -16.34
CA VAL A 267 -14.31 22.27 -15.40
C VAL A 267 -14.99 23.51 -15.95
N THR A 268 -16.02 23.28 -16.77
CA THR A 268 -16.98 24.31 -17.19
C THR A 268 -18.02 24.51 -16.09
#